data_AF-A0A2V5VDP0-F1
#
_entry.id   AF-A0A2V5VDP0-F1
#
_cell.length_a   1.000
_cell.length_b   1.000
_cell.length_c   1.000
_cell.angle_alpha   90.00
_cell.angle_beta   90.00
_cell.angle_gamma   90.00
#
_symmetry.space_group_name_H-M   'P 1'
#
loop_
_entity.id
_entity.type
_entity.pdbx_description
1 polymer ?
#
loop_
_entity_poly.entity_id
_entity_poly.type
_entity_poly.pdbx_seq_one_letter_code
_entity_poly.pdbx_strand_id
1 'polypeptide(L)'
;MNTEARSEFDASYNDRIGKIRAAAAITLEELDQLRSGGPVTRETLNAEVGRIAREKLHPYGCDLVVHRSDDGIARFLIEVQSIGRRYDLIKSFFHRDWDSTRQTEV
;
A
#
# COMPACT_ATOMS: atom_id res chain seq x y z
N MET A 1 34.19 0.42 23.20
CA MET A 1 32.95 1.23 23.14
C MET A 1 32.40 1.15 21.71
N ASN A 2 31.28 0.45 21.51
CA ASN A 2 30.56 0.33 20.22
C ASN A 2 29.02 0.37 20.44
N THR A 3 28.60 0.65 21.67
CA THR A 3 27.22 0.52 22.13
C THR A 3 26.39 1.74 21.73
N GLU A 4 26.99 2.94 21.76
CA GLU A 4 26.34 4.20 21.36
C GLU A 4 26.03 4.22 19.87
N ALA A 5 27.00 3.87 19.01
CA ALA A 5 26.80 3.82 17.55
C ALA A 5 25.76 2.78 17.11
N ARG A 6 25.65 1.65 17.82
CA ARG A 6 24.57 0.66 17.59
C ARG A 6 23.22 1.17 18.08
N SER A 7 23.19 1.83 19.24
CA SER A 7 21.97 2.39 19.84
C SER A 7 21.37 3.51 18.98
N GLU A 8 22.19 4.40 18.42
CA GLU A 8 21.73 5.46 17.53
C GLU A 8 21.20 4.91 16.20
N PHE A 9 21.87 3.89 15.65
CA PHE A 9 21.40 3.19 14.47
C PHE A 9 20.05 2.50 14.71
N ASP A 10 19.90 1.78 15.82
CA ASP A 10 18.65 1.11 16.19
C ASP A 10 17.52 2.12 16.45
N ALA A 11 17.81 3.25 17.08
CA ALA A 11 16.81 4.31 17.32
C ALA A 11 16.36 4.95 15.99
N SER A 12 17.30 5.28 15.11
CA SER A 12 17.01 5.84 13.78
C SER A 12 16.25 4.85 12.89
N TYR A 13 16.60 3.57 12.95
CA TYR A 13 15.91 2.50 12.24
C TYR A 13 14.46 2.35 12.73
N ASN A 14 14.26 2.32 14.05
CA ASN A 14 12.92 2.20 14.63
C ASN A 14 12.05 3.43 14.33
N ASP A 15 12.60 4.65 14.35
CA ASP A 15 11.90 5.87 13.94
C ASP A 15 11.45 5.81 12.47
N ARG A 16 12.35 5.37 11.57
CA ARG A 16 12.02 5.18 10.15
C ARG A 16 10.90 4.16 9.96
N ILE A 17 10.96 3.02 10.63
CA ILE A 17 9.89 1.99 10.58
C ILE A 17 8.58 2.55 11.14
N GLY A 18 8.62 3.38 12.19
CA GLY A 18 7.44 4.07 12.72
C GLY A 18 6.77 4.97 11.67
N LYS A 19 7.56 5.81 10.99
CA LYS A 19 7.07 6.69 9.91
C LYS A 19 6.48 5.91 8.74
N ILE A 20 7.12 4.81 8.35
CA ILE A 20 6.62 3.92 7.31
C ILE A 20 5.28 3.30 7.70
N ARG A 21 5.14 2.80 8.93
CA ARG A 21 3.87 2.23 9.42
C ARG A 21 2.75 3.27 9.43
N ALA A 22 3.06 4.50 9.83
CA ALA A 22 2.10 5.61 9.79
C ALA A 22 1.67 5.93 8.35
N ALA A 23 2.62 6.03 7.42
CA ALA A 23 2.33 6.26 6.01
C ALA A 23 1.49 5.12 5.41
N ALA A 24 1.79 3.87 5.78
CA ALA A 24 1.02 2.71 5.37
C ALA A 24 -0.42 2.77 5.92
N ALA A 25 -0.61 3.15 7.19
CA ALA A 25 -1.95 3.31 7.77
C ALA A 25 -2.79 4.36 7.03
N ILE A 26 -2.20 5.53 6.74
CA ILE A 26 -2.87 6.60 5.97
C ILE A 26 -3.21 6.13 4.55
N THR A 27 -2.28 5.44 3.89
CA THR A 27 -2.51 4.87 2.55
C THR A 27 -3.70 3.93 2.54
N LEU A 28 -3.80 3.05 3.54
CA LEU A 28 -4.92 2.11 3.67
C LEU A 28 -6.25 2.82 3.91
N GLU A 29 -6.25 3.89 4.71
CA GLU A 29 -7.46 4.68 4.96
C GLU A 29 -7.96 5.38 3.68
N GLU A 30 -7.07 5.99 2.90
CA GLU A 30 -7.44 6.62 1.62
C GLU A 30 -7.94 5.58 0.60
N LEU A 31 -7.33 4.39 0.55
CA LEU A 31 -7.80 3.30 -0.30
C LEU A 31 -9.16 2.73 0.15
N ASP A 32 -9.45 2.72 1.46
CA ASP A 32 -10.77 2.36 1.99
C ASP A 32 -11.83 3.41 1.65
N GLN A 33 -11.47 4.69 1.68
CA GLN A 33 -12.34 5.78 1.25
C GLN A 33 -12.69 5.68 -0.23
N LEU A 34 -11.72 5.35 -1.10
CA LEU A 34 -11.96 5.09 -2.53
C LEU A 34 -12.97 3.94 -2.73
N ARG A 35 -12.95 2.91 -1.87
CA ARG A 35 -13.96 1.85 -1.88
C ARG A 35 -15.34 2.37 -1.49
N SER A 36 -15.42 3.23 -0.49
CA SER A 36 -16.69 3.75 0.05
C SER A 36 -17.37 4.79 -0.84
N GLY A 37 -16.63 5.42 -1.75
CA GLY A 37 -17.10 6.53 -2.60
C GLY A 37 -18.05 6.14 -3.73
N GLY A 38 -18.36 4.85 -3.89
CA GLY A 38 -19.28 4.34 -4.92
C GLY A 38 -18.56 3.71 -6.12
N PRO A 39 -19.30 3.37 -7.18
CA PRO A 39 -18.75 2.69 -8.35
C PRO A 39 -17.77 3.61 -9.09
N VAL A 40 -16.50 3.22 -9.12
CA VAL A 40 -15.44 3.85 -9.94
C VAL A 40 -15.04 2.90 -11.05
N THR A 41 -14.68 3.45 -12.21
CA THR A 41 -14.12 2.63 -13.29
C THR A 41 -12.76 2.08 -12.87
N ARG A 42 -12.39 0.95 -13.46
CA ARG A 42 -11.11 0.28 -13.18
C ARG A 42 -9.90 1.17 -13.47
N GLU A 43 -9.98 2.00 -14.52
CA GLU A 43 -8.93 2.94 -14.89
C GLU A 43 -8.77 4.04 -13.85
N THR A 44 -9.89 4.63 -13.39
CA THR A 44 -9.88 5.63 -12.33
C THR A 44 -9.34 5.05 -11.02
N LEU A 45 -9.77 3.84 -10.64
CA LEU A 45 -9.26 3.16 -9.45
C LEU A 45 -7.74 2.96 -9.53
N ASN A 46 -7.23 2.45 -10.66
CA ASN A 46 -5.80 2.23 -10.83
C ASN A 46 -4.99 3.55 -10.81
N ALA A 47 -5.53 4.62 -11.40
CA ALA A 47 -4.89 5.94 -11.38
C ALA A 47 -4.81 6.50 -9.95
N GLU A 48 -5.90 6.42 -9.17
CA GLU A 48 -5.93 6.89 -7.78
C GLU A 48 -5.03 6.05 -6.87
N VAL A 49 -5.03 4.72 -7.03
CA VAL A 49 -4.11 3.82 -6.33
C VAL A 49 -2.66 4.22 -6.60
N GLY A 50 -2.29 4.45 -7.86
CA GLY A 50 -0.95 4.88 -8.24
C GLY A 50 -0.59 6.25 -7.66
N ARG A 51 -1.55 7.19 -7.64
CA ARG A 51 -1.38 8.51 -7.04
C ARG A 51 -1.09 8.42 -5.53
N ILE A 52 -1.91 7.67 -4.79
CA ILE A 52 -1.76 7.48 -3.34
C ILE A 52 -0.41 6.83 -3.02
N ALA A 53 -0.02 5.78 -3.75
CA ALA A 53 1.28 5.14 -3.56
C ALA A 53 2.44 6.11 -3.77
N ARG A 54 2.39 6.92 -4.83
CA ARG A 54 3.42 7.90 -5.14
C ARG A 54 3.52 9.00 -4.08
N GLU A 55 2.39 9.50 -3.58
CA GLU A 55 2.35 10.59 -2.61
C GLU A 55 2.75 10.13 -1.20
N LYS A 56 2.33 8.93 -0.78
CA LYS A 56 2.44 8.49 0.62
C LYS A 56 3.57 7.50 0.87
N LEU A 57 3.86 6.60 -0.06
CA LEU A 57 4.75 5.47 0.16
C LEU A 57 6.14 5.69 -0.46
N HIS A 58 6.18 6.29 -1.64
CA HIS A 58 7.42 6.55 -2.38
C HIS A 58 8.46 7.38 -1.60
N PRO A 59 8.10 8.40 -0.79
CA PRO A 59 9.06 9.14 0.04
C PRO A 59 9.83 8.26 1.03
N TYR A 60 9.33 7.06 1.34
CA TYR A 60 9.94 6.14 2.29
C TYR A 60 10.62 4.93 1.63
N GLY A 61 10.61 4.84 0.29
CA GLY A 61 11.10 3.67 -0.45
C GLY A 61 10.19 2.45 -0.31
N CYS A 62 8.88 2.69 -0.15
CA CYS A 62 7.87 1.64 -0.08
C CYS A 62 7.14 1.54 -1.41
N ASP A 63 6.84 0.31 -1.82
CA ASP A 63 6.08 -0.02 -3.01
C ASP A 63 4.68 -0.50 -2.62
N LEU A 64 3.68 -0.19 -3.46
CA LEU A 64 2.32 -0.72 -3.34
C LEU A 64 2.09 -1.75 -4.44
N VAL A 65 1.83 -2.99 -4.05
CA VAL A 65 1.54 -4.09 -4.96
C VAL A 65 0.04 -4.39 -4.92
N VAL A 66 -0.58 -4.44 -6.10
CA VAL A 66 -1.99 -4.82 -6.26
C VAL A 66 -2.05 -6.24 -6.79
N HIS A 67 -2.45 -7.17 -5.94
CA HIS A 67 -2.65 -8.58 -6.28
C HIS A 67 -4.13 -8.88 -6.48
N ARG A 68 -4.55 -9.25 -7.70
CA ARG A 68 -5.96 -9.57 -7.96
C ARG A 68 -6.25 -11.05 -7.79
N SER A 69 -7.29 -11.29 -7.02
CA SER A 69 -8.06 -12.52 -6.85
C SER A 69 -8.73 -13.10 -8.10
N ASP A 70 -8.67 -14.41 -8.35
CA ASP A 70 -9.68 -15.07 -9.21
C ASP A 70 -11.10 -14.96 -8.62
N ASP A 71 -11.21 -14.65 -7.32
CA ASP A 71 -12.45 -14.35 -6.59
C ASP A 71 -12.98 -12.92 -6.83
N GLY A 72 -12.34 -12.14 -7.71
CA GLY A 72 -12.67 -10.73 -7.96
C GLY A 72 -12.26 -9.79 -6.84
N ILE A 73 -11.47 -10.27 -5.87
CA ILE A 73 -10.97 -9.45 -4.76
C ILE A 73 -9.56 -8.95 -5.10
N ALA A 74 -9.42 -7.65 -5.33
CA ALA A 74 -8.14 -6.98 -5.32
C ALA A 74 -7.56 -6.93 -3.90
N ARG A 75 -6.32 -7.35 -3.73
CA ARG A 75 -5.57 -7.31 -2.48
C ARG A 75 -4.43 -6.31 -2.65
N PHE A 76 -4.33 -5.36 -1.76
CA PHE A 76 -3.25 -4.40 -1.75
C PHE A 76 -2.24 -4.79 -0.69
N LEU A 77 -0.98 -4.83 -1.09
CA LEU A 77 0.17 -5.20 -0.27
C LEU A 77 1.12 -4.01 -0.25
N ILE A 78 1.51 -3.56 0.94
CA ILE A 78 2.53 -2.51 1.08
C ILE A 78 3.84 -3.20 1.45
N GLU A 79 4.82 -3.06 0.58
CA GLU A 79 6.14 -3.66 0.72
C GLU A 79 7.20 -2.58 0.93
N VAL A 80 8.14 -2.81 1.85
CA VAL A 80 9.30 -1.92 2.05
C VAL A 80 10.51 -2.53 1.41
N GLN A 81 11.26 -1.73 0.64
CA GLN A 81 12.61 -2.12 0.28
C GLN A 81 13.51 -2.07 1.52
N SER A 82 13.79 -3.23 2.11
CA SER A 82 14.77 -3.35 3.19
C SER A 82 16.16 -3.08 2.64
N ILE A 83 17.05 -2.55 3.51
CA ILE A 83 18.43 -2.14 3.19
C ILE A 83 19.25 -3.29 2.57
N GLY A 84 18.78 -4.53 2.68
CA GLY A 84 19.34 -5.75 2.07
C GLY A 84 18.75 -6.21 0.72
N ARG A 85 18.03 -5.37 -0.03
CA ARG A 85 17.36 -5.69 -1.32
C ARG A 85 16.26 -6.78 -1.23
N ARG A 86 15.66 -6.97 -0.06
CA ARG A 86 14.47 -7.81 0.11
C ARG A 86 13.28 -6.95 0.47
N TYR A 87 12.11 -7.37 0.02
CA TYR A 87 10.85 -6.72 0.34
C TYR A 87 10.25 -7.35 1.60
N ASP A 88 9.90 -6.52 2.57
CA ASP A 88 9.18 -6.93 3.77
C ASP A 88 7.71 -6.46 3.67
N LEU A 89 6.77 -7.39 3.86
CA LEU A 89 5.33 -7.06 3.89
C LEU A 89 4.98 -6.36 5.21
N ILE A 90 4.46 -5.14 5.13
CA ILE A 90 3.98 -4.42 6.32
C ILE A 90 2.56 -4.83 6.66
N LYS A 91 1.68 -4.77 5.65
CA LYS A 91 0.24 -4.93 5.84
C LYS A 91 -0.45 -5.21 4.50
N SER A 92 -1.54 -5.96 4.58
CA SER A 92 -2.42 -6.30 3.46
C SER A 92 -3.85 -5.84 3.72
N PHE A 93 -4.59 -5.41 2.69
CA PHE A 93 -6.04 -5.25 2.77
C PHE A 93 -6.75 -5.64 1.47
N PHE A 94 -8.08 -5.79 1.52
CA PHE A 94 -8.90 -6.34 0.45
C PHE A 94 -9.92 -5.32 -0.09
N HIS A 95 -10.12 -5.33 -1.41
CA HIS A 95 -11.11 -4.57 -2.15
C HIS A 95 -11.82 -5.50 -3.13
N ARG A 96 -13.14 -5.39 -3.24
CA ARG A 96 -13.91 -6.17 -4.21
C ARG A 96 -14.06 -5.31 -5.46
N ASP A 97 -13.44 -5.69 -6.56
CA ASP A 97 -13.75 -5.04 -7.83
C ASP A 97 -15.21 -5.37 -8.15
N TRP A 98 -16.08 -4.37 -8.14
CA TRP A 98 -17.41 -4.53 -8.69
C TRP A 98 -17.28 -4.46 -10.21
N ASP A 99 -17.16 -5.62 -10.85
CA ASP A 99 -17.25 -5.72 -12.30
C ASP A 99 -18.65 -5.28 -12.73
N SER A 100 -18.78 -4.06 -13.26
CA SER A 100 -20.01 -3.55 -13.88
C SER A 100 -20.22 -4.14 -15.28
N THR A 101 -19.93 -5.43 -15.47
CA THR A 101 -20.07 -6.14 -16.75
C THR A 101 -20.88 -7.42 -16.60
N ARG A 102 -22.13 -7.27 -16.16
CA ARG A 102 -23.28 -8.12 -16.52
C ARG A 102 -24.50 -7.17 -16.50
N GLN A 103 -25.19 -6.78 -17.57
CA GLN A 103 -25.39 -7.29 -18.92
C GLN A 103 -25.66 -6.10 -19.85
N THR A 104 -25.00 -6.08 -21.01
CA THR A 104 -25.61 -5.62 -22.27
C THR A 104 -25.60 -6.84 -23.16
N GLU A 105 -26.76 -7.43 -23.40
CA GLU A 105 -27.07 -8.15 -24.64
C GLU A 105 -28.60 -8.34 -24.71
N VAL A 106 -29.18 -7.47 -25.55
CA VAL A 106 -30.43 -7.50 -26.36
C VAL A 106 -31.72 -8.04 -25.75
#